data_AF-A0A3B8Z4L2-F1
#
_entry.id   AF-A0A3B8Z4L2-F1
#
_cell.length_a   1.000
_cell.length_b   1.000
_cell.length_c   1.000
_cell.angle_alpha   90.00
_cell.angle_beta   90.00
_cell.angle_gamma   90.00
#
_symmetry.space_group_name_H-M   'P 1'
#
loop_
_entity.id
_entity.type
_entity.pdbx_description
1 polymer ?
#
loop_
_entity_poly.entity_id
_entity_poly.type
_entity_poly.pdbx_seq_one_letter_code
_entity_poly.pdbx_strand_id
1 'polypeptide(L)' 'MTDEKTDALVVGAGFAGLYMLHRLRGMGLQARVIEAGGDVGGTWYWNRYPG' A
#
# COMPACT_ATOMS: atom_id res chain seq x y z
N MET A 1 6.41 -22.39 6.80
CA MET A 1 5.94 -21.01 6.58
C MET A 1 5.49 -20.48 7.92
N THR A 2 6.24 -19.54 8.51
CA THR A 2 5.80 -18.85 9.73
C THR A 2 4.65 -17.93 9.37
N ASP A 3 3.56 -18.00 10.13
CA ASP A 3 2.42 -17.08 10.03
C ASP A 3 2.89 -15.70 10.49
N GLU A 4 3.38 -14.88 9.56
CA GLU A 4 3.82 -13.51 9.85
C GLU A 4 2.61 -12.63 10.09
N LYS A 5 2.21 -12.49 11.35
CA LYS A 5 1.16 -11.57 11.78
C LYS A 5 1.57 -10.12 11.51
N THR A 6 0.65 -9.38 10.88
CA THR A 6 0.71 -7.93 10.74
C THR A 6 -0.44 -7.33 11.57
N ASP A 7 -0.23 -6.18 12.20
CA ASP A 7 -1.30 -5.46 12.91
C ASP A 7 -2.33 -4.89 11.91
N ALA A 8 -1.87 -4.54 10.70
CA ALA A 8 -2.72 -4.03 9.63
C ALA A 8 -2.21 -4.42 8.23
N LEU A 9 -3.14 -4.82 7.37
CA LEU A 9 -2.91 -5.06 5.95
C LEU A 9 -3.66 -4.00 5.13
N VAL A 10 -2.92 -3.19 4.37
CA VAL A 10 -3.48 -2.17 3.48
C VAL A 10 -3.60 -2.76 2.07
N VAL A 11 -4.77 -2.64 1.44
CA VAL A 11 -5.00 -3.06 0.05
C VAL A 11 -4.99 -1.85 -0.87
N GLY A 12 -4.01 -1.82 -1.78
CA GLY A 12 -3.76 -0.74 -2.74
C GLY A 12 -2.60 0.17 -2.34
N ALA A 13 -1.66 0.41 -3.26
CA ALA A 13 -0.51 1.31 -3.14
C ALA A 13 -0.69 2.61 -3.96
N GLY A 14 -1.91 3.13 -3.98
CA GLY A 14 -2.19 4.52 -4.37
C GLY A 14 -1.88 5.50 -3.24
N PHE A 15 -2.14 6.79 -3.46
CA PHE A 15 -1.82 7.86 -2.50
C PHE A 15 -2.37 7.59 -1.09
N ALA A 16 -3.64 7.21 -0.98
CA ALA A 16 -4.28 6.93 0.30
C ALA A 16 -3.64 5.71 1.01
N GLY A 17 -3.34 4.64 0.27
CA GLY A 17 -2.75 3.43 0.83
C GLY A 17 -1.32 3.63 1.31
N LEU A 18 -0.51 4.37 0.55
CA LEU A 18 0.86 4.73 0.95
C LEU A 18 0.86 5.65 2.17
N TYR A 19 -0.03 6.64 2.22
CA TYR A 19 -0.15 7.51 3.39
C TYR A 19 -0.62 6.74 4.63
N MET A 20 -1.58 5.83 4.49
CA MET A 20 -2.02 4.94 5.57
C MET A 20 -0.86 4.07 6.08
N LEU A 21 -0.11 3.43 5.18
CA LEU A 21 1.07 2.64 5.54
C LEU A 21 2.10 3.48 6.31
N HIS A 22 2.40 4.69 5.83
CA HIS A 22 3.33 5.61 6.48
C HIS A 22 2.86 5.98 7.89
N ARG A 23 1.57 6.31 8.07
CA ARG A 23 0.98 6.67 9.36
C ARG A 23 1.00 5.50 10.36
N LEU A 24 0.59 4.30 9.92
CA LEU A 24 0.58 3.11 10.77
C LEU A 24 1.99 2.74 11.24
N ARG A 25 2.98 2.81 10.35
CA ARG A 25 4.39 2.60 10.71
C ARG A 25 4.91 3.68 11.65
N GLY A 26 4.51 4.94 11.47
CA GLY A 26 4.83 6.04 12.38
C GLY A 26 4.25 5.86 13.79
N MET A 27 3.20 5.05 13.94
CA MET A 27 2.63 4.65 15.23
C MET A 27 3.29 3.41 15.84
N GLY A 28 4.30 2.83 15.18
CA GLY A 28 4.98 1.62 15.63
C GLY A 28 4.25 0.31 15.32
N LEU A 29 3.19 0.33 14.50
CA LEU A 29 2.46 -0.87 14.10
C LEU A 29 3.18 -1.61 12.98
N GLN A 30 3.15 -2.95 13.03
CA GLN A 30 3.59 -3.79 11.92
C GLN A 30 2.53 -3.74 10.81
N ALA A 31 2.76 -2.87 9.82
CA ALA A 31 1.87 -2.69 8.68
C ALA A 31 2.54 -3.10 7.35
N ARG A 32 1.75 -3.78 6.51
CA ARG A 32 2.09 -4.19 5.14
C ARG A 32 1.07 -3.64 4.15
N VAL A 33 1.51 -3.41 2.92
CA VAL A 33 0.64 -3.05 1.80
C VAL A 33 0.74 -4.12 0.72
N ILE A 34 -0.37 -4.44 0.07
CA ILE A 34 -0.42 -5.24 -1.15
C ILE A 34 -1.01 -4.39 -2.28
N GLU A 35 -0.48 -4.54 -3.49
CA GLU A 35 -0.94 -3.84 -4.69
C GLU A 35 -1.08 -4.86 -5.82
N ALA A 36 -2.12 -4.70 -6.64
CA ALA A 36 -2.36 -5.56 -7.78
C ALA A 36 -1.48 -5.17 -8.98
N GLY A 37 -1.11 -3.90 -9.08
CA GLY A 37 -0.13 -3.38 -10.04
C GLY A 37 1.30 -3.84 -9.74
N GLY A 38 2.18 -3.69 -10.72
CA GLY A 38 3.61 -4.01 -10.58
C GLY A 38 4.43 -2.95 -9.86
N ASP A 39 3.84 -1.78 -9.59
CA ASP A 39 4.46 -0.67 -8.87
C ASP A 39 3.39 0.22 -8.20
N VAL A 40 3.81 1.19 -7.41
CA VAL A 40 2.95 2.16 -6.72
C VAL A 40 2.30 3.15 -7.69
N GLY A 41 1.26 3.84 -7.21
CA GLY A 41 0.68 5.01 -7.89
C GLY A 41 -0.84 4.97 -8.00
N GLY A 42 -1.46 3.80 -7.86
CA GLY A 42 -2.91 3.63 -7.94
C GLY A 42 -3.46 4.21 -9.24
N THR A 43 -4.32 5.22 -9.16
CA THR A 43 -4.84 5.95 -10.33
C THR A 43 -3.74 6.34 -11.32
N TRP A 44 -2.59 6.83 -10.85
CA TRP A 44 -1.48 7.27 -11.71
C TRP A 44 -0.66 6.12 -12.31
N TYR A 45 -0.68 4.95 -11.68
CA TYR A 45 -0.05 3.76 -12.23
C TYR A 45 -0.86 3.21 -13.41
N TRP A 46 -2.18 3.10 -13.22
CA TRP A 46 -3.11 2.46 -14.16
C TRP A 46 -3.51 3.35 -15.33
N ASN A 47 -3.68 4.66 -15.10
CA ASN A 47 -4.15 5.57 -16.14
C ASN A 47 -2.98 6.16 -16.92
N ARG A 48 -2.78 5.66 -18.15
CA ARG A 48 -1.74 6.11 -19.08
C ARG A 48 -2.30 6.48 -20.45
N TYR A 49 -3.56 6.92 -20.49
CA TYR A 49 -4.13 7.47 -21.71
C TYR A 49 -3.42 8.79 -22.08
N PRO A 50 -3.35 9.15 -23.37
CA PRO A 50 -2.88 10.48 -23.78
C PRO A 50 -3.80 11.55 -23.21
N GLY A 51 -3.20 12.57 -22.59
CA GLY A 51 -3.81 13.74 -21.92
C GLY A 51 -5.32 13.94 -22.05
#